data_AF-A0A9Q9INB9-F1
#
_entry.id   AF-A0A9Q9INB9-F1
#
_cell.length_a   1.000
_cell.length_b   1.000
_cell.length_c   1.000
_cell.angle_alpha   90.00
_cell.angle_beta   90.00
_cell.angle_gamma   90.00
#
_symmetry.space_group_name_H-M   'P 1'
#
loop_
_entity.id
_entity.type
_entity.pdbx_description
1 polymer ?
#
loop_
_entity_poly.entity_id
_entity_poly.type
_entity_poly.pdbx_seq_one_letter_code
_entity_poly.pdbx_strand_id
1 'polypeptide(L)'
;MPPKAGPAARRGAVTGYMFKLIRESVPASQERLAAHLGIDRATVQSWESGRRPFTSVGFGQAIAVRHKLIQLGADAQLLSMLDEAAEADYLLELIIDADPATLDVDQHPLGWTVLTHSLTEMLAWAVIGQEPARLQGHYRPAHRRGPSPSAPSLESTEARAFFDNLHVIADRTGQRDSTNMLLHRQACFLASLDLTGRTADWLSSTRRSTFPSTFHGWSPMWPDARSIATSLAKHGDPQPLRDFIARAHPDDACELAGLNYSAYWVGDVRHRQHHDTFMPDPALSWRGGRLLRHLVERLDADHPFVDLNIHSLWALLTARQHLAQDEPHLGTELLRRAAEVLDTDMISPQSRRELTSILYGLRMSGVREPGTGR
;
A
#
# COMPACT_ATOMS: atom_id res chain seq x y z
N MET A 1 -1.59 20.54 -20.81
CA MET A 1 -1.58 19.59 -21.95
C MET A 1 -0.74 18.41 -21.54
N PRO A 2 -1.18 17.15 -21.70
CA PRO A 2 -0.32 16.02 -21.39
C PRO A 2 0.90 16.05 -22.34
N PRO A 3 2.10 15.71 -21.85
CA PRO A 3 3.29 15.63 -22.71
C PRO A 3 3.06 14.61 -23.83
N LYS A 4 3.52 14.95 -25.04
CA LYS A 4 3.52 14.02 -26.18
C LYS A 4 4.54 12.91 -25.92
N ALA A 5 4.06 11.75 -25.50
CA ALA A 5 4.86 10.53 -25.43
C ALA A 5 5.35 10.15 -26.84
N GLY A 6 6.65 9.83 -26.97
CA GLY A 6 7.16 9.05 -28.11
C GLY A 6 6.52 7.66 -28.14
N PRO A 7 6.88 6.76 -29.07
CA PRO A 7 6.33 5.41 -29.10
C PRO A 7 6.89 4.58 -27.93
N ALA A 8 6.42 4.87 -26.72
CA ALA A 8 6.63 4.08 -25.53
C ALA A 8 5.83 2.78 -25.67
N ALA A 9 6.46 1.65 -25.35
CA ALA A 9 5.76 0.39 -25.20
C ALA A 9 4.77 0.55 -24.04
N ARG A 10 3.52 0.88 -24.33
CA ARG A 10 2.49 1.08 -23.29
C ARG A 10 2.48 -0.14 -22.38
N ARG A 11 2.74 0.08 -21.09
CA ARG A 11 2.89 -0.98 -20.10
C ARG A 11 1.50 -1.35 -19.58
N GLY A 12 1.11 -2.60 -19.77
CA GLY A 12 -0.16 -3.15 -19.29
C GLY A 12 0.05 -4.41 -18.48
N ALA A 13 1.17 -4.50 -17.77
CA ALA A 13 1.61 -5.74 -17.13
C ALA A 13 0.66 -6.13 -16.00
N VAL A 14 0.34 -5.19 -15.11
CA VAL A 14 -0.52 -5.45 -13.94
C VAL A 14 -1.97 -5.63 -14.39
N THR A 15 -2.49 -4.71 -15.22
CA THR A 15 -3.86 -4.79 -15.73
C THR A 15 -4.08 -6.02 -16.60
N GLY A 16 -3.11 -6.36 -17.45
CA GLY A 16 -3.17 -7.54 -18.31
C GLY A 16 -3.19 -8.84 -17.49
N TYR A 17 -2.31 -8.94 -16.50
CA TYR A 17 -2.31 -10.09 -15.59
C TYR A 17 -3.60 -10.17 -14.76
N MET A 18 -4.11 -9.03 -14.26
CA MET A 18 -5.40 -8.98 -13.56
C MET A 18 -6.55 -9.44 -14.47
N PHE A 19 -6.58 -8.99 -15.73
CA PHE A 19 -7.58 -9.44 -16.71
C PHE A 19 -7.51 -10.96 -16.94
N LYS A 20 -6.31 -11.52 -16.98
CA LYS A 20 -6.09 -12.97 -17.04
C LYS A 20 -6.68 -13.67 -15.81
N LEU A 21 -6.42 -13.18 -14.59
CA LEU A 21 -6.99 -13.76 -13.36
C LEU A 21 -8.53 -13.71 -13.38
N ILE A 22 -9.10 -12.59 -13.82
CA ILE A 22 -10.56 -12.43 -13.94
C ILE A 22 -11.13 -13.45 -14.92
N ARG A 23 -10.52 -13.62 -16.09
CA ARG A 23 -10.94 -14.67 -17.03
C ARG A 23 -10.82 -16.05 -16.39
N GLU A 24 -9.75 -16.32 -15.66
CA GLU A 24 -9.50 -17.63 -15.05
C GLU A 24 -10.39 -17.92 -13.84
N SER A 25 -11.02 -16.89 -13.24
CA SER A 25 -12.07 -17.07 -12.24
C SER A 25 -13.36 -17.66 -12.81
N VAL A 26 -13.53 -17.65 -14.14
CA VAL A 26 -14.63 -18.31 -14.85
C VAL A 26 -14.09 -19.44 -15.75
N PRO A 27 -14.89 -20.45 -16.09
CA PRO A 27 -14.46 -21.53 -16.98
C PRO A 27 -14.39 -21.09 -18.47
N ALA A 28 -13.75 -19.94 -18.74
CA ALA A 28 -13.56 -19.39 -20.07
C ALA A 28 -12.11 -19.49 -20.53
N SER A 29 -11.87 -20.13 -21.68
CA SER A 29 -10.63 -19.98 -22.43
C SER A 29 -10.56 -18.61 -23.11
N GLN A 30 -9.40 -18.24 -23.66
CA GLN A 30 -9.29 -17.00 -24.44
C GLN A 30 -10.20 -17.03 -25.67
N GLU A 31 -10.29 -18.18 -26.36
CA GLU A 31 -11.21 -18.40 -27.48
C GLU A 31 -12.67 -18.19 -27.06
N ARG A 32 -13.05 -18.80 -25.93
CA ARG A 32 -14.42 -18.71 -25.44
C ARG A 32 -14.76 -17.28 -25.04
N LEU A 33 -13.88 -16.58 -24.32
CA LEU A 33 -14.09 -15.18 -23.95
C LEU A 33 -14.19 -14.30 -25.20
N ALA A 34 -13.29 -14.48 -26.17
CA ALA A 34 -13.31 -13.75 -27.44
C ALA A 34 -14.64 -13.90 -28.17
N ALA A 35 -15.18 -15.14 -28.23
CA ALA A 35 -16.50 -15.40 -28.81
C ALA A 35 -17.65 -14.69 -28.07
N HIS A 36 -17.62 -14.65 -26.72
CA HIS A 36 -18.65 -13.93 -25.93
C HIS A 36 -18.58 -12.41 -26.10
N LEU A 37 -17.38 -11.88 -26.37
CA LEU A 37 -17.14 -10.46 -26.58
C LEU A 37 -17.28 -10.03 -28.05
N GLY A 38 -17.39 -10.97 -28.99
CA GLY A 38 -17.44 -10.68 -30.43
C GLY A 38 -16.14 -10.09 -30.98
N ILE A 39 -14.99 -10.47 -30.41
CA ILE A 39 -13.66 -9.98 -30.81
C ILE A 39 -12.74 -11.15 -31.19
N ASP A 40 -11.57 -10.85 -31.76
CA ASP A 40 -10.58 -11.87 -32.09
C ASP A 40 -9.86 -12.40 -30.83
N ARG A 41 -9.47 -13.67 -30.85
CA ARG A 41 -8.71 -14.31 -29.76
C ARG A 41 -7.39 -13.58 -29.49
N ALA A 42 -6.70 -13.12 -30.52
CA ALA A 42 -5.45 -12.39 -30.38
C ALA A 42 -5.65 -11.05 -29.67
N THR A 43 -6.84 -10.44 -29.75
CA THR A 43 -7.18 -9.24 -28.95
C THR A 43 -7.18 -9.57 -27.47
N VAL A 44 -7.89 -10.62 -27.05
CA VAL A 44 -7.89 -11.09 -25.65
C VAL A 44 -6.48 -11.45 -25.19
N GLN A 45 -5.74 -12.20 -26.01
CA GLN A 45 -4.36 -12.57 -25.70
C GLN A 45 -3.46 -11.34 -25.53
N SER A 46 -3.67 -10.30 -26.34
CA SER A 46 -2.89 -9.07 -26.28
C SER A 46 -3.23 -8.20 -25.07
N TRP A 47 -4.48 -8.23 -24.60
CA TRP A 47 -4.89 -7.61 -23.34
C TRP A 47 -4.25 -8.34 -22.15
N GLU A 48 -4.38 -9.67 -22.09
CA GLU A 48 -3.83 -10.49 -21.00
C GLU A 48 -2.30 -10.42 -20.89
N SER A 49 -1.61 -10.26 -22.02
CA SER A 49 -0.15 -10.13 -22.02
C SER A 49 0.34 -8.70 -21.79
N GLY A 50 -0.56 -7.72 -21.65
CA GLY A 50 -0.20 -6.31 -21.54
C GLY A 50 0.37 -5.66 -22.81
N ARG A 51 0.56 -6.42 -23.90
CA ARG A 51 1.14 -5.90 -25.17
C ARG A 51 0.28 -4.82 -25.82
N ARG A 52 -1.04 -4.93 -25.64
CA ARG A 52 -1.99 -3.85 -25.90
C ARG A 52 -2.76 -3.64 -24.61
N PRO A 53 -2.38 -2.66 -23.77
CA PRO A 53 -2.99 -2.52 -22.46
C PRO A 53 -4.50 -2.35 -22.56
N PHE A 54 -5.23 -2.99 -21.66
CA PHE A 54 -6.69 -2.86 -21.59
C PHE A 54 -7.11 -1.40 -21.35
N THR A 55 -6.25 -0.60 -20.71
CA THR A 55 -6.42 0.85 -20.52
C THR A 55 -6.47 1.66 -21.83
N SER A 56 -6.01 1.09 -22.95
CA SER A 56 -6.12 1.71 -24.28
C SER A 56 -7.45 1.46 -24.99
N VAL A 57 -8.30 0.59 -24.42
CA VAL A 57 -9.64 0.31 -24.93
C VAL A 57 -10.55 1.51 -24.65
N GLY A 58 -11.41 1.87 -25.60
CA GLY A 58 -12.38 2.95 -25.39
C GLY A 58 -13.28 2.67 -24.19
N PHE A 59 -13.56 3.68 -23.37
CA PHE A 59 -14.28 3.53 -22.10
C PHE A 59 -15.60 2.77 -22.21
N GLY A 60 -16.41 3.04 -23.25
CA GLY A 60 -17.66 2.31 -23.48
C GLY A 60 -17.46 0.81 -23.75
N GLN A 61 -16.40 0.44 -24.47
CA GLN A 61 -16.04 -0.96 -24.68
C GLN A 61 -15.52 -1.60 -23.39
N ALA A 62 -14.75 -0.88 -22.58
CA ALA A 62 -14.30 -1.38 -21.28
C ALA A 62 -15.48 -1.70 -20.35
N ILE A 63 -16.50 -0.83 -20.30
CA ILE A 63 -17.76 -1.09 -19.58
C ILE A 63 -18.45 -2.34 -20.12
N ALA A 64 -18.60 -2.47 -21.44
CA ALA A 64 -19.25 -3.63 -22.05
C ALA A 64 -18.54 -4.94 -21.70
N VAL A 65 -17.20 -4.95 -21.74
CA VAL A 65 -16.38 -6.11 -21.34
C VAL A 65 -16.59 -6.42 -19.87
N ARG A 66 -16.55 -5.41 -18.98
CA ARG A 66 -16.80 -5.59 -17.53
C ARG A 66 -18.17 -6.23 -17.27
N HIS A 67 -19.24 -5.70 -17.87
CA HIS A 67 -20.58 -6.27 -17.75
C HIS A 67 -20.67 -7.71 -18.27
N LYS A 68 -19.98 -8.02 -19.37
CA LYS A 68 -19.93 -9.39 -19.89
C LYS A 68 -19.21 -10.34 -18.95
N LEU A 69 -18.10 -9.93 -18.34
CA LEU A 69 -17.40 -10.73 -17.34
C LEU A 69 -18.28 -10.99 -16.10
N ILE A 70 -19.03 -9.97 -15.64
CA ILE A 70 -20.01 -10.13 -14.55
C ILE A 70 -21.10 -11.14 -14.95
N GLN A 71 -21.65 -11.04 -16.16
CA GLN A 71 -22.66 -11.99 -16.67
C GLN A 71 -22.15 -13.43 -16.74
N LEU A 72 -20.85 -13.60 -16.96
CA LEU A 72 -20.18 -14.90 -16.98
C LEU A 72 -19.85 -15.44 -15.57
N GLY A 73 -20.14 -14.67 -14.52
CA GLY A 73 -19.88 -15.05 -13.13
C GLY A 73 -18.46 -14.79 -12.66
N ALA A 74 -17.75 -13.83 -13.25
CA ALA A 74 -16.39 -13.50 -12.82
C ALA A 74 -16.35 -12.96 -11.39
N ASP A 75 -15.26 -13.25 -10.70
CA ASP A 75 -15.08 -12.87 -9.31
C ASP A 75 -15.13 -11.35 -9.13
N ALA A 76 -16.02 -10.90 -8.23
CA ALA A 76 -16.28 -9.49 -8.00
C ALA A 76 -15.09 -8.77 -7.32
N GLN A 77 -14.29 -9.48 -6.51
CA GLN A 77 -13.10 -8.91 -5.88
C GLN A 77 -12.03 -8.66 -6.93
N LEU A 78 -11.75 -9.61 -7.82
CA LEU A 78 -10.81 -9.40 -8.93
C LEU A 78 -11.25 -8.25 -9.84
N LEU A 79 -12.54 -8.20 -10.20
CA LEU A 79 -13.09 -7.10 -11.01
C LEU A 79 -12.97 -5.74 -10.31
N SER A 80 -13.04 -5.70 -8.97
CA SER A 80 -12.87 -4.45 -8.20
C SER A 80 -11.44 -3.93 -8.21
N MET A 81 -10.45 -4.79 -8.47
CA MET A 81 -9.03 -4.47 -8.47
C MET A 81 -8.52 -3.97 -9.84
N LEU A 82 -9.35 -4.01 -10.89
CA LEU A 82 -8.95 -3.56 -12.24
C LEU A 82 -8.56 -2.08 -12.30
N ASP A 83 -9.27 -1.22 -11.58
CA ASP A 83 -9.00 0.23 -11.62
C ASP A 83 -7.65 0.53 -10.93
N GLU A 84 -7.36 -0.16 -9.82
CA GLU A 84 -6.08 -0.06 -9.11
C GLU A 84 -4.92 -0.64 -9.96
N ALA A 85 -5.16 -1.72 -10.70
CA ALA A 85 -4.19 -2.28 -11.63
C ALA A 85 -3.88 -1.33 -12.80
N ALA A 86 -4.90 -0.66 -13.34
CA ALA A 86 -4.76 0.33 -14.39
C ALA A 86 -3.95 1.55 -13.93
N GLU A 87 -4.20 2.02 -12.71
CA GLU A 87 -3.44 3.11 -12.11
C GLU A 87 -2.00 2.70 -11.80
N ALA A 88 -1.76 1.47 -11.34
CA ALA A 88 -0.42 0.96 -11.15
C ALA A 88 0.37 0.97 -12.46
N ASP A 89 -0.20 0.47 -13.56
CA ASP A 89 0.43 0.52 -14.88
C ASP A 89 0.72 1.97 -15.32
N TYR A 90 -0.19 2.91 -15.07
CA TYR A 90 0.03 4.34 -15.36
C TYR A 90 1.20 4.94 -14.57
N LEU A 91 1.27 4.67 -13.27
CA LEU A 91 2.37 5.13 -12.43
C LEU A 91 3.70 4.47 -12.81
N LEU A 92 3.70 3.17 -13.10
CA LEU A 92 4.89 2.45 -13.57
C LEU A 92 5.43 3.06 -14.87
N GLU A 93 4.56 3.31 -15.84
CA GLU A 93 4.94 3.92 -17.12
C GLU A 93 5.64 5.26 -16.89
N LEU A 94 5.03 6.14 -16.10
CA LEU A 94 5.57 7.48 -15.87
C LEU A 94 6.85 7.50 -15.04
N ILE A 95 6.97 6.64 -14.04
CA ILE A 95 8.18 6.58 -13.20
C ILE A 95 9.34 5.99 -14.01
N ILE A 96 9.11 4.93 -14.79
CA ILE A 96 10.17 4.27 -15.58
C ILE A 96 10.62 5.17 -16.74
N ASP A 97 9.67 5.83 -17.42
CA ASP A 97 9.98 6.69 -18.57
C ASP A 97 10.30 8.14 -18.18
N ALA A 98 10.36 8.44 -16.87
CA ALA A 98 10.78 9.74 -16.39
C ALA A 98 12.20 10.04 -16.89
N ASP A 99 12.34 11.13 -17.66
CA ASP A 99 13.64 11.68 -18.00
C ASP A 99 14.11 12.60 -16.87
N PRO A 100 15.21 12.25 -16.16
CA PRO A 100 15.77 13.10 -15.13
C PRO A 100 16.01 14.53 -15.63
N ALA A 101 16.43 14.77 -16.87
CA ALA A 101 16.76 16.12 -17.32
C ALA A 101 15.53 17.04 -17.43
N THR A 102 14.36 16.48 -17.75
CA THR A 102 13.15 17.25 -18.11
C THR A 102 11.96 17.02 -17.18
N LEU A 103 12.12 16.19 -16.14
CA LEU A 103 11.11 15.90 -15.13
C LEU A 103 10.50 17.18 -14.52
N ASP A 104 9.21 17.39 -14.80
CA ASP A 104 8.37 18.41 -14.17
C ASP A 104 7.77 17.85 -12.86
N VAL A 105 8.36 18.26 -11.73
CA VAL A 105 7.96 17.78 -10.40
C VAL A 105 6.57 18.25 -9.99
N ASP A 106 6.11 19.40 -10.47
CA ASP A 106 4.80 19.96 -10.09
C ASP A 106 3.64 19.24 -10.78
N GLN A 107 3.93 18.55 -11.89
CA GLN A 107 2.96 17.76 -12.66
C GLN A 107 3.15 16.25 -12.50
N HIS A 108 4.03 15.81 -11.60
CA HIS A 108 4.28 14.38 -11.43
C HIS A 108 3.12 13.70 -10.69
N PRO A 109 2.56 12.57 -11.18
CA PRO A 109 1.34 12.00 -10.59
C PRO A 109 1.46 11.42 -9.19
N LEU A 110 2.68 11.06 -8.76
CA LEU A 110 2.94 10.77 -7.35
C LEU A 110 2.76 12.00 -6.43
N GLY A 111 2.52 13.21 -6.96
CA GLY A 111 2.15 14.39 -6.19
C GLY A 111 0.64 14.68 -6.17
N TRP A 112 -0.19 13.96 -6.94
CA TRP A 112 -1.61 14.30 -7.13
C TRP A 112 -2.57 13.66 -6.12
N THR A 113 -2.22 12.48 -5.61
CA THR A 113 -3.03 11.75 -4.65
C THR A 113 -2.18 10.94 -3.72
N VAL A 114 -2.66 10.80 -2.49
CA VAL A 114 -2.07 9.93 -1.48
C VAL A 114 -2.28 8.48 -1.90
N LEU A 115 -1.21 7.71 -2.01
CA LEU A 115 -1.25 6.28 -2.32
C LEU A 115 -2.00 5.52 -1.23
N THR A 116 -2.63 4.41 -1.62
CA THR A 116 -3.24 3.45 -0.71
C THR A 116 -2.37 2.20 -0.63
N HIS A 117 -2.58 1.41 0.43
CA HIS A 117 -1.93 0.10 0.58
C HIS A 117 -2.19 -0.80 -0.63
N SER A 118 -3.43 -0.84 -1.13
CA SER A 118 -3.80 -1.67 -2.28
C SER A 118 -3.05 -1.28 -3.55
N LEU A 119 -2.92 0.01 -3.84
CA LEU A 119 -2.19 0.49 -5.01
C LEU A 119 -0.68 0.22 -4.87
N THR A 120 -0.12 0.40 -3.67
CA THR A 120 1.28 0.03 -3.39
C THR A 120 1.52 -1.47 -3.57
N GLU A 121 0.60 -2.33 -3.14
CA GLU A 121 0.72 -3.77 -3.35
C GLU A 121 0.74 -4.12 -4.85
N MET A 122 -0.05 -3.43 -5.68
CA MET A 122 -0.01 -3.61 -7.14
C MET A 122 1.34 -3.23 -7.75
N LEU A 123 1.92 -2.12 -7.31
CA LEU A 123 3.26 -1.69 -7.74
C LEU A 123 4.32 -2.70 -7.30
N ALA A 124 4.28 -3.12 -6.02
CA ALA A 124 5.21 -4.11 -5.48
C ALA A 124 5.10 -5.46 -6.21
N TRP A 125 3.90 -5.85 -6.64
CA TRP A 125 3.70 -7.08 -7.39
C TRP A 125 4.46 -7.08 -8.72
N ALA A 126 4.40 -5.97 -9.46
CA ALA A 126 5.09 -5.84 -10.74
C ALA A 126 6.62 -5.70 -10.59
N VAL A 127 7.06 -4.94 -9.60
CA VAL A 127 8.47 -4.53 -9.45
C VAL A 127 9.30 -5.57 -8.73
N ILE A 128 8.77 -6.18 -7.67
CA ILE A 128 9.49 -7.14 -6.81
C ILE A 128 8.81 -8.50 -6.70
N GLY A 129 7.72 -8.74 -7.44
CA GLY A 129 7.02 -10.04 -7.46
C GLY A 129 6.19 -10.32 -6.20
N GLN A 130 5.99 -9.35 -5.31
CA GLN A 130 5.24 -9.54 -4.07
C GLN A 130 3.73 -9.52 -4.35
N GLU A 131 3.07 -10.68 -4.27
CA GLU A 131 1.64 -10.79 -4.51
C GLU A 131 0.80 -10.01 -3.47
N PRO A 132 -0.21 -9.22 -3.90
CA PRO A 132 -1.11 -8.50 -3.00
C PRO A 132 -1.82 -9.44 -2.03
N ALA A 133 -1.96 -9.04 -0.77
CA ALA A 133 -2.54 -9.88 0.29
C ALA A 133 -3.96 -10.39 -0.06
N ARG A 134 -4.74 -9.61 -0.82
CA ARG A 134 -6.09 -10.00 -1.28
C ARG A 134 -6.09 -11.16 -2.29
N LEU A 135 -4.97 -11.43 -2.96
CA LEU A 135 -4.84 -12.50 -3.95
C LEU A 135 -4.17 -13.76 -3.38
N GLN A 136 -3.34 -13.58 -2.35
CA GLN A 136 -2.53 -14.64 -1.75
C GLN A 136 -3.36 -15.89 -1.42
N GLY A 137 -2.97 -17.01 -2.03
CA GLY A 137 -3.58 -18.33 -1.77
C GLY A 137 -4.97 -18.56 -2.38
N HIS A 138 -5.61 -17.53 -2.93
CA HIS A 138 -6.95 -17.62 -3.51
C HIS A 138 -6.94 -17.96 -5.00
N TYR A 139 -5.94 -17.48 -5.75
CA TYR A 139 -5.90 -17.62 -7.20
C TYR A 139 -4.64 -18.36 -7.63
N ARG A 140 -4.76 -19.69 -7.74
CA ARG A 140 -3.72 -20.50 -8.38
C ARG A 140 -4.05 -20.64 -9.86
N PRO A 141 -3.15 -20.25 -10.79
CA PRO A 141 -3.35 -20.51 -12.20
C PRO A 141 -3.61 -22.00 -12.40
N ALA A 142 -4.66 -22.35 -13.15
CA ALA A 142 -4.95 -23.73 -13.47
C ALA A 142 -3.72 -24.38 -14.12
N HIS A 143 -3.34 -25.58 -13.69
CA HIS A 143 -2.16 -26.29 -14.16
C HIS A 143 -2.22 -26.43 -15.69
N ARG A 144 -1.36 -25.71 -16.43
CA ARG A 144 -1.33 -25.71 -17.89
C ARG A 144 -0.01 -26.28 -18.43
N ARG A 145 -0.06 -26.79 -19.66
CA ARG A 145 1.12 -27.13 -20.43
C ARG A 145 1.63 -25.88 -21.16
N GLY A 146 2.89 -25.52 -20.92
CA GLY A 146 3.59 -24.41 -21.57
C GLY A 146 3.86 -23.21 -20.66
N PRO A 147 4.80 -22.33 -21.03
CA PRO A 147 5.15 -21.15 -20.25
C PRO A 147 4.02 -20.13 -20.25
N SER A 148 3.51 -19.81 -19.07
CA SER A 148 2.59 -18.70 -18.84
C SER A 148 3.10 -17.91 -17.64
N PRO A 149 3.09 -16.57 -17.66
CA PRO A 149 3.51 -15.79 -16.49
C PRO A 149 2.63 -16.16 -15.30
N SER A 150 3.27 -16.29 -14.13
CA SER A 150 2.65 -16.54 -12.83
C SER A 150 2.43 -15.26 -12.01
N ALA A 151 2.88 -14.11 -12.53
CA ALA A 151 2.74 -12.78 -11.95
C ALA A 151 2.92 -11.73 -13.06
N PRO A 152 2.46 -10.47 -12.88
CA PRO A 152 2.98 -9.36 -13.65
C PRO A 152 4.46 -9.17 -13.30
N SER A 153 5.30 -8.95 -14.29
CA SER A 153 6.73 -8.75 -14.08
C SER A 153 7.27 -7.71 -15.04
N LEU A 154 8.07 -6.79 -14.49
CA LEU A 154 8.90 -5.89 -15.29
C LEU A 154 10.20 -6.59 -15.71
N GLU A 155 10.81 -6.13 -16.81
CA GLU A 155 12.17 -6.55 -17.15
C GLU A 155 13.17 -5.98 -16.11
N SER A 156 14.31 -6.65 -15.91
CA SER A 156 15.29 -6.23 -14.89
C SER A 156 15.80 -4.80 -15.09
N THR A 157 15.86 -4.33 -16.34
CA THR A 157 16.25 -2.95 -16.69
C THR A 157 15.18 -1.94 -16.30
N GLU A 158 13.91 -2.26 -16.51
CA GLU A 158 12.77 -1.43 -16.13
C GLU A 158 12.62 -1.35 -14.62
N ALA A 159 12.75 -2.47 -13.91
CA ALA A 159 12.74 -2.49 -12.45
C ALA A 159 13.86 -1.63 -11.85
N ARG A 160 15.06 -1.63 -12.47
CA ARG A 160 16.17 -0.76 -12.05
C ARG A 160 15.85 0.72 -12.33
N ALA A 161 15.37 1.04 -13.52
CA ALA A 161 14.98 2.41 -13.89
C ALA A 161 13.89 2.97 -12.97
N PHE A 162 12.92 2.14 -12.57
CA PHE A 162 11.91 2.50 -11.59
C PHE A 162 12.53 3.01 -10.29
N PHE A 163 13.48 2.27 -9.70
CA PHE A 163 14.12 2.68 -8.45
C PHE A 163 15.07 3.86 -8.60
N ASP A 164 15.87 3.90 -9.67
CA ASP A 164 16.77 5.01 -9.98
C ASP A 164 16.00 6.33 -10.12
N ASN A 165 14.88 6.31 -10.85
CA ASN A 165 14.06 7.50 -11.06
C ASN A 165 13.35 7.96 -9.78
N LEU A 166 12.97 7.05 -8.88
CA LEU A 166 12.41 7.42 -7.57
C LEU A 166 13.42 8.18 -6.70
N HIS A 167 14.71 7.78 -6.72
CA HIS A 167 15.77 8.54 -6.03
C HIS A 167 15.89 9.95 -6.61
N VAL A 168 15.90 10.09 -7.94
CA VAL A 168 15.93 11.40 -8.62
C VAL A 168 14.72 12.27 -8.26
N ILE A 169 13.52 11.70 -8.29
CA ILE A 169 12.27 12.41 -7.96
C ILE A 169 12.33 12.92 -6.52
N ALA A 170 12.74 12.07 -5.58
CA ALA A 170 12.88 12.45 -4.18
C ALA A 170 13.95 13.55 -3.98
N ASP A 171 15.16 13.37 -4.52
CA ASP A 171 16.24 14.35 -4.36
C ASP A 171 15.85 15.75 -4.91
N ARG A 172 15.00 15.82 -5.94
CA ARG A 172 14.49 17.09 -6.48
C ARG A 172 13.39 17.75 -5.67
N THR A 173 12.67 16.98 -4.85
CA THR A 173 11.45 17.45 -4.16
C THR A 173 11.67 17.62 -2.65
N GLY A 174 12.73 17.03 -2.09
CA GLY A 174 13.08 17.06 -0.67
C GLY A 174 13.66 18.38 -0.14
N GLN A 175 13.50 19.49 -0.85
CA GLN A 175 13.89 20.80 -0.35
C GLN A 175 12.92 21.28 0.76
N ARG A 176 13.46 21.88 1.83
CA ARG A 176 12.65 22.50 2.89
C ARG A 176 11.78 23.59 2.24
N ASP A 177 10.49 23.59 2.58
CA ASP A 177 9.43 24.47 2.04
C ASP A 177 8.88 24.11 0.64
N SER A 178 9.19 22.94 0.08
CA SER A 178 8.59 22.53 -1.20
C SER A 178 7.10 22.22 -1.05
N THR A 179 6.29 22.67 -2.01
CA THR A 179 4.87 22.27 -2.14
C THR A 179 4.72 20.79 -2.54
N ASN A 180 5.83 20.11 -2.81
CA ASN A 180 5.92 18.76 -3.35
C ASN A 180 6.27 17.72 -2.28
N MET A 181 5.98 17.98 -1.00
CA MET A 181 6.22 17.04 0.10
C MET A 181 5.48 15.71 -0.07
N LEU A 182 4.26 15.71 -0.62
CA LEU A 182 3.56 14.48 -0.95
C LEU A 182 4.34 13.65 -1.98
N LEU A 183 4.85 14.30 -3.03
CA LEU A 183 5.66 13.65 -4.05
C LEU A 183 6.94 13.07 -3.44
N HIS A 184 7.64 13.85 -2.61
CA HIS A 184 8.86 13.42 -1.91
C HIS A 184 8.62 12.17 -1.07
N ARG A 185 7.61 12.19 -0.19
CA ARG A 185 7.37 11.08 0.73
C ARG A 185 6.96 9.80 0.01
N GLN A 186 6.18 9.92 -1.06
CA GLN A 186 5.75 8.78 -1.86
C GLN A 186 6.91 8.19 -2.66
N ALA A 187 7.79 9.04 -3.19
CA ALA A 187 9.00 8.59 -3.86
C ALA A 187 9.93 7.83 -2.88
N CYS A 188 10.17 8.39 -1.69
CA CYS A 188 10.96 7.72 -0.64
C CYS A 188 10.34 6.39 -0.19
N PHE A 189 9.01 6.35 -0.03
CA PHE A 189 8.31 5.14 0.37
C PHE A 189 8.38 4.05 -0.71
N LEU A 190 8.12 4.37 -1.98
CA LEU A 190 8.20 3.40 -3.07
C LEU A 190 9.65 2.95 -3.33
N ALA A 191 10.64 3.83 -3.15
CA ALA A 191 12.04 3.45 -3.27
C ALA A 191 12.41 2.33 -2.28
N SER A 192 11.78 2.30 -1.09
CA SER A 192 11.99 1.26 -0.07
C SER A 192 11.48 -0.14 -0.45
N LEU A 193 10.86 -0.29 -1.62
CA LEU A 193 10.61 -1.61 -2.19
C LEU A 193 11.92 -2.27 -2.67
N ASP A 194 12.99 -1.49 -2.93
CA ASP A 194 14.31 -1.99 -3.32
C ASP A 194 15.12 -2.54 -2.12
N LEU A 195 15.09 -3.86 -1.94
CA LEU A 195 15.79 -4.54 -0.86
C LEU A 195 17.29 -4.78 -1.12
N THR A 196 17.90 -4.19 -2.16
CA THR A 196 19.34 -4.37 -2.47
C THR A 196 20.29 -3.62 -1.52
N GLY A 197 19.75 -2.86 -0.55
CA GLY A 197 20.51 -2.14 0.47
C GLY A 197 20.89 -0.71 0.09
N ARG A 198 21.04 -0.40 -1.21
CA ARG A 198 21.39 0.95 -1.70
C ARG A 198 20.42 2.04 -1.19
N THR A 199 19.14 1.73 -1.19
CA THR A 199 18.10 2.66 -0.74
C THR A 199 18.17 2.95 0.76
N ALA A 200 18.61 2.00 1.59
CA ALA A 200 18.69 2.19 3.04
C ALA A 200 19.74 3.24 3.43
N ASP A 201 20.91 3.21 2.77
CA ASP A 201 21.98 4.20 2.99
C ASP A 201 21.55 5.60 2.56
N TRP A 202 20.92 5.69 1.39
CA TRP A 202 20.37 6.94 0.87
C TRP A 202 19.30 7.51 1.82
N LEU A 203 18.29 6.73 2.21
CA LEU A 203 17.25 7.16 3.16
C LEU A 203 17.82 7.60 4.51
N SER A 204 18.85 6.91 5.01
CA SER A 204 19.52 7.27 6.25
C SER A 204 20.21 8.63 6.14
N SER A 205 20.80 8.93 4.99
CA SER A 205 21.39 10.25 4.72
C SER A 205 20.33 11.34 4.65
N THR A 206 19.24 11.11 3.91
CA THR A 206 18.09 12.02 3.75
C THR A 206 17.45 12.33 5.10
N ARG A 207 17.30 11.33 5.97
CA ARG A 207 16.74 11.54 7.32
C ARG A 207 17.57 12.55 8.12
N ARG A 208 18.91 12.38 8.12
CA ARG A 208 19.83 13.20 8.90
C ARG A 208 19.91 14.65 8.42
N SER A 209 19.78 14.89 7.12
CA SER A 209 19.83 16.24 6.54
C SER A 209 18.49 16.98 6.63
N THR A 210 17.38 16.27 6.49
CA THR A 210 16.07 16.91 6.23
C THR A 210 15.27 17.18 7.50
N PHE A 211 15.17 16.22 8.43
CA PHE A 211 14.17 16.29 9.51
C PHE A 211 14.73 16.78 10.86
N PRO A 212 13.91 17.51 11.63
CA PRO A 212 14.26 17.85 13.00
C PRO A 212 14.30 16.60 13.89
N SER A 213 15.00 16.71 15.02
CA SER A 213 15.04 15.66 16.05
C SER A 213 13.73 15.52 16.83
N THR A 214 12.90 16.58 16.85
CA THR A 214 11.63 16.66 17.59
C THR A 214 10.61 17.49 16.80
N PHE A 215 9.34 17.10 16.85
CA PHE A 215 8.22 17.86 16.30
C PHE A 215 7.50 18.64 17.41
N HIS A 216 7.01 19.84 17.10
CA HIS A 216 6.23 20.67 18.04
C HIS A 216 4.72 20.66 17.76
N GLY A 217 4.31 19.93 16.73
CA GLY A 217 2.93 19.78 16.27
C GLY A 217 2.93 19.24 14.84
N TRP A 218 1.75 19.07 14.27
CA TRP A 218 1.61 18.56 12.90
C TRP A 218 2.13 19.58 11.87
N SER A 219 2.86 19.09 10.87
CA SER A 219 3.29 19.85 9.70
C SER A 219 3.45 18.93 8.48
N PRO A 220 3.54 19.46 7.24
CA PRO A 220 3.80 18.63 6.06
C PRO A 220 5.09 17.79 6.12
N MET A 221 6.07 18.17 6.96
CA MET A 221 7.28 17.36 7.20
C MET A 221 7.03 16.13 8.05
N TRP A 222 5.96 16.13 8.86
CA TRP A 222 5.61 15.01 9.75
C TRP A 222 5.34 13.71 8.98
N PRO A 223 4.44 13.66 7.97
CA PRO A 223 4.18 12.43 7.23
C PRO A 223 5.36 11.98 6.37
N ASP A 224 6.21 12.92 5.97
CA ASP A 224 7.43 12.63 5.23
C ASP A 224 8.49 11.95 6.12
N ALA A 225 8.74 12.50 7.31
CA ALA A 225 9.58 11.88 8.33
C ALA A 225 9.08 10.49 8.72
N ARG A 226 7.77 10.33 8.88
CA ARG A 226 7.15 9.02 9.14
C ARG A 226 7.45 8.04 8.03
N SER A 227 7.28 8.44 6.77
CA SER A 227 7.47 7.58 5.60
C SER A 227 8.91 7.06 5.55
N ILE A 228 9.90 7.94 5.74
CA ILE A 228 11.32 7.54 5.77
C ILE A 228 11.64 6.64 6.97
N ALA A 229 11.09 6.92 8.15
CA ALA A 229 11.27 6.07 9.33
C ALA A 229 10.69 4.66 9.11
N THR A 230 9.50 4.56 8.50
CA THR A 230 8.93 3.25 8.12
C THR A 230 9.74 2.55 7.03
N SER A 231 10.27 3.29 6.05
CA SER A 231 11.13 2.72 5.02
C SER A 231 12.41 2.11 5.60
N LEU A 232 13.07 2.80 6.55
CA LEU A 232 14.27 2.29 7.22
C LEU A 232 13.98 1.06 8.08
N ALA A 233 12.85 1.04 8.80
CA ALA A 233 12.39 -0.14 9.55
C ALA A 233 12.20 -1.35 8.64
N LYS A 234 11.64 -1.13 7.44
CA LYS A 234 11.50 -2.18 6.42
C LYS A 234 12.84 -2.77 5.97
N HIS A 235 13.90 -1.98 5.98
CA HIS A 235 15.27 -2.41 5.70
C HIS A 235 15.98 -3.04 6.90
N GLY A 236 15.29 -3.24 8.02
CA GLY A 236 15.82 -3.90 9.21
C GLY A 236 16.42 -2.95 10.26
N ASP A 237 16.33 -1.63 10.08
CA ASP A 237 16.68 -0.66 11.12
C ASP A 237 15.43 -0.12 11.82
N PRO A 238 15.02 -0.69 12.97
CA PRO A 238 13.82 -0.26 13.68
C PRO A 238 14.02 1.05 14.45
N GLN A 239 15.26 1.50 14.68
CA GLN A 239 15.54 2.62 15.57
C GLN A 239 14.95 3.96 15.07
N PRO A 240 15.04 4.32 13.78
CA PRO A 240 14.37 5.49 13.22
C PRO A 240 12.87 5.54 13.48
N LEU A 241 12.19 4.40 13.42
CA LEU A 241 10.76 4.31 13.66
C LEU A 241 10.42 4.46 15.14
N ARG A 242 11.18 3.81 16.02
CA ARG A 242 11.06 3.97 17.48
C ARG A 242 11.29 5.41 17.92
N ASP A 243 12.31 6.03 17.37
CA ASP A 243 12.65 7.44 17.57
C ASP A 243 11.52 8.38 17.16
N PHE A 244 10.85 8.08 16.04
CA PHE A 244 9.72 8.83 15.53
C PHE A 244 8.52 8.69 16.47
N ILE A 245 8.13 7.46 16.82
CA ILE A 245 7.00 7.18 17.74
C ILE A 245 7.19 7.92 19.08
N ALA A 246 8.41 7.91 19.63
CA ALA A 246 8.69 8.55 20.91
C ALA A 246 8.67 10.10 20.89
N ARG A 247 8.83 10.74 19.73
CA ARG A 247 9.12 12.19 19.63
C ARG A 247 8.27 12.97 18.65
N ALA A 248 7.50 12.30 17.80
CA ALA A 248 6.70 12.92 16.76
C ALA A 248 5.22 13.12 17.15
N HIS A 249 4.82 12.74 18.37
CA HIS A 249 3.44 12.83 18.84
C HIS A 249 3.31 13.79 20.05
N PRO A 250 3.63 15.10 19.88
CA PRO A 250 3.61 16.06 20.99
C PRO A 250 2.18 16.49 21.40
N ASP A 251 1.18 16.27 20.55
CA ASP A 251 -0.21 16.70 20.75
C ASP A 251 -1.21 15.72 20.12
N ASP A 252 -2.50 15.91 20.44
CA ASP A 252 -3.61 15.10 19.91
C ASP A 252 -3.74 15.21 18.38
N ALA A 253 -3.29 16.31 17.77
CA ALA A 253 -3.37 16.51 16.33
C ALA A 253 -2.40 15.59 15.58
N CYS A 254 -1.18 15.38 16.09
CA CYS A 254 -0.24 14.40 15.57
C CYS A 254 -0.72 12.96 15.76
N GLU A 255 -1.34 12.65 16.91
CA GLU A 255 -1.92 11.32 17.15
C GLU A 255 -3.06 11.02 16.18
N LEU A 256 -3.98 11.98 16.03
CA LEU A 256 -5.06 11.89 15.06
C LEU A 256 -4.54 11.78 13.63
N ALA A 257 -3.49 12.51 13.27
CA ALA A 257 -2.83 12.41 11.97
C ALA A 257 -2.29 11.01 11.68
N GLY A 258 -1.67 10.38 12.68
CA GLY A 258 -1.23 8.99 12.61
C GLY A 258 -2.38 8.03 12.29
N LEU A 259 -3.51 8.17 12.99
CA LEU A 259 -4.71 7.34 12.82
C LEU A 259 -5.41 7.60 11.49
N ASN A 260 -5.66 8.86 11.12
CA ASN A 260 -6.33 9.23 9.88
C ASN A 260 -5.54 8.78 8.64
N TYR A 261 -4.21 8.93 8.64
CA TYR A 261 -3.39 8.38 7.56
C TYR A 261 -3.48 6.86 7.49
N SER A 262 -3.38 6.17 8.64
CA SER A 262 -3.41 4.70 8.66
C SER A 262 -4.79 4.17 8.21
N ALA A 263 -5.87 4.82 8.64
CA ALA A 263 -7.23 4.53 8.20
C ALA A 263 -7.41 4.77 6.69
N TYR A 264 -6.83 5.84 6.14
CA TYR A 264 -6.82 6.07 4.69
C TYR A 264 -6.01 5.01 3.95
N TRP A 265 -4.80 4.73 4.42
CA TRP A 265 -3.87 3.78 3.82
C TRP A 265 -4.50 2.39 3.65
N VAL A 266 -5.20 1.90 4.66
CA VAL A 266 -5.87 0.58 4.63
C VAL A 266 -7.25 0.60 3.95
N GLY A 267 -7.70 1.78 3.49
CA GLY A 267 -8.98 1.96 2.80
C GLY A 267 -10.20 1.95 3.72
N ASP A 268 -10.07 2.35 4.98
CA ASP A 268 -11.21 2.61 5.88
C ASP A 268 -11.85 3.97 5.59
N VAL A 269 -11.05 4.94 5.17
CA VAL A 269 -11.52 6.18 4.55
C VAL A 269 -11.86 5.89 3.08
N ARG A 270 -13.09 6.21 2.66
CA ARG A 270 -13.59 5.85 1.31
C ARG A 270 -13.14 6.81 0.21
N HIS A 271 -12.92 8.07 0.54
CA HIS A 271 -12.59 9.10 -0.44
C HIS A 271 -11.09 9.24 -0.58
N ARG A 272 -10.63 9.27 -1.84
CA ARG A 272 -9.25 9.59 -2.22
C ARG A 272 -8.84 10.93 -1.63
N GLN A 273 -7.64 10.97 -1.06
CA GLN A 273 -7.06 12.18 -0.51
C GLN A 273 -6.00 12.71 -1.49
N HIS A 274 -6.00 14.02 -1.69
CA HIS A 274 -5.13 14.67 -2.69
C HIS A 274 -3.89 15.32 -2.08
N HIS A 275 -3.91 15.58 -0.77
CA HIS A 275 -2.85 16.26 -0.04
C HIS A 275 -2.87 15.80 1.41
N ASP A 276 -1.77 15.93 2.14
CA ASP A 276 -1.60 15.43 3.52
C ASP A 276 -2.39 16.20 4.58
N THR A 277 -2.99 17.32 4.23
CA THR A 277 -3.75 18.19 5.15
C THR A 277 -5.01 17.55 5.72
N PHE A 278 -5.47 16.43 5.17
CA PHE A 278 -6.56 15.65 5.76
C PHE A 278 -6.13 14.90 7.04
N MET A 279 -4.83 14.66 7.22
CA MET A 279 -4.35 13.84 8.34
C MET A 279 -4.76 14.42 9.70
N PRO A 280 -4.51 15.70 10.03
CA PRO A 280 -4.90 16.26 11.32
C PRO A 280 -6.41 16.61 11.41
N ASP A 281 -7.22 16.34 10.38
CA ASP A 281 -8.62 16.76 10.34
C ASP A 281 -9.52 15.93 11.29
N PRO A 282 -10.10 16.53 12.35
CA PRO A 282 -11.02 15.83 13.25
C PRO A 282 -12.37 15.50 12.61
N ALA A 283 -12.72 16.13 11.48
CA ALA A 283 -13.98 15.87 10.78
C ALA A 283 -13.91 14.61 9.88
N LEU A 284 -12.73 14.00 9.70
CA LEU A 284 -12.57 12.85 8.85
C LEU A 284 -13.31 11.63 9.41
N SER A 285 -14.37 11.21 8.73
CA SER A 285 -15.22 10.10 9.17
C SER A 285 -14.77 8.75 8.62
N TRP A 286 -14.49 7.80 9.52
CA TRP A 286 -14.22 6.39 9.24
C TRP A 286 -14.59 5.57 10.49
N ARG A 287 -14.77 4.24 10.37
CA ARG A 287 -15.32 3.39 11.46
C ARG A 287 -14.28 2.69 12.32
N GLY A 288 -13.10 2.40 11.79
CA GLY A 288 -11.98 1.81 12.52
C GLY A 288 -11.90 0.30 12.42
N GLY A 289 -12.96 -0.39 12.00
CA GLY A 289 -12.97 -1.85 11.90
C GLY A 289 -11.94 -2.40 10.91
N ARG A 290 -11.73 -1.74 9.76
CA ARG A 290 -10.69 -2.15 8.80
C ARG A 290 -9.29 -1.91 9.34
N LEU A 291 -9.08 -0.76 10.00
CA LEU A 291 -7.79 -0.45 10.62
C LEU A 291 -7.47 -1.41 11.77
N LEU A 292 -8.42 -1.69 12.66
CA LEU A 292 -8.25 -2.66 13.75
C LEU A 292 -7.84 -4.02 13.21
N ARG A 293 -8.58 -4.55 12.21
CA ARG A 293 -8.24 -5.83 11.58
C ARG A 293 -6.83 -5.82 11.00
N HIS A 294 -6.49 -4.79 10.22
CA HIS A 294 -5.18 -4.66 9.59
C HIS A 294 -4.03 -4.68 10.60
N LEU A 295 -4.20 -3.98 11.72
CA LEU A 295 -3.20 -3.90 12.78
C LEU A 295 -3.09 -5.21 13.57
N VAL A 296 -4.21 -5.86 13.88
CA VAL A 296 -4.23 -7.18 14.55
C VAL A 296 -3.56 -8.24 13.70
N GLU A 297 -3.85 -8.30 12.40
CA GLU A 297 -3.23 -9.26 11.46
C GLU A 297 -1.70 -9.12 11.38
N ARG A 298 -1.17 -7.91 11.62
CA ARG A 298 0.26 -7.57 11.59
C ARG A 298 0.87 -7.37 12.98
N LEU A 299 0.16 -7.79 14.03
CA LEU A 299 0.71 -7.86 15.37
C LEU A 299 1.53 -9.14 15.49
N ASP A 300 2.81 -9.03 15.11
CA ASP A 300 3.79 -10.12 15.06
C ASP A 300 5.16 -9.51 15.41
N ALA A 301 5.94 -10.20 16.25
CA ALA A 301 7.21 -9.70 16.78
C ALA A 301 8.28 -9.52 15.70
N ASP A 302 8.21 -10.31 14.61
CA ASP A 302 9.14 -10.24 13.49
C ASP A 302 8.70 -9.24 12.42
N HIS A 303 7.50 -8.64 12.56
CA HIS A 303 7.00 -7.66 11.61
C HIS A 303 7.81 -6.36 11.70
N PRO A 304 8.36 -5.82 10.58
CA PRO A 304 9.22 -4.62 10.61
C PRO A 304 8.58 -3.38 11.24
N PHE A 305 7.24 -3.33 11.23
CA PHE A 305 6.46 -2.22 11.77
C PHE A 305 5.78 -2.54 13.11
N VAL A 306 6.21 -3.58 13.83
CA VAL A 306 5.54 -4.04 15.08
C VAL A 306 5.35 -2.90 16.09
N ASP A 307 6.39 -2.08 16.33
CA ASP A 307 6.31 -0.94 17.25
C ASP A 307 5.26 0.10 16.79
N LEU A 308 5.20 0.40 15.49
CA LEU A 308 4.20 1.32 14.94
C LEU A 308 2.79 0.72 14.99
N ASN A 309 2.65 -0.59 14.75
CA ASN A 309 1.38 -1.28 14.81
C ASN A 309 0.82 -1.26 16.24
N ILE A 310 1.67 -1.51 17.25
CA ILE A 310 1.32 -1.45 18.66
C ILE A 310 0.89 -0.03 19.05
N HIS A 311 1.68 0.98 18.70
CA HIS A 311 1.35 2.37 19.01
C HIS A 311 0.04 2.80 18.33
N SER A 312 -0.16 2.43 17.07
CA SER A 312 -1.41 2.71 16.33
C SER A 312 -2.62 1.99 16.94
N LEU A 313 -2.46 0.75 17.43
CA LEU A 313 -3.52 0.02 18.16
C LEU A 313 -3.88 0.73 19.46
N TRP A 314 -2.87 1.17 20.21
CA TRP A 314 -3.06 1.87 21.48
C TRP A 314 -3.79 3.20 21.26
N ALA A 315 -3.34 4.01 20.29
CA ALA A 315 -4.01 5.26 19.92
C ALA A 315 -5.44 5.02 19.43
N LEU A 316 -5.66 4.00 18.59
CA LEU A 316 -6.98 3.66 18.06
C LEU A 316 -7.97 3.27 19.16
N LEU A 317 -7.57 2.38 20.08
CA LEU A 317 -8.44 1.92 21.16
C LEU A 317 -8.65 2.98 22.24
N THR A 318 -7.68 3.88 22.43
CA THR A 318 -7.86 5.06 23.28
C THR A 318 -8.91 6.02 22.69
N ALA A 319 -8.84 6.28 21.38
CA ALA A 319 -9.79 7.13 20.68
C ALA A 319 -11.18 6.46 20.48
N ARG A 320 -11.24 5.12 20.45
CA ARG A 320 -12.45 4.35 20.13
C ARG A 320 -12.60 3.13 21.05
N GLN A 321 -12.93 3.40 22.30
CA GLN A 321 -12.92 2.41 23.39
C GLN A 321 -13.84 1.19 23.16
N HIS A 322 -14.95 1.36 22.43
CA HIS A 322 -15.90 0.28 22.15
C HIS A 322 -15.54 -0.58 20.94
N LEU A 323 -14.53 -0.20 20.15
CA LEU A 323 -14.25 -0.84 18.87
C LEU A 323 -13.91 -2.33 18.99
N ALA A 324 -13.19 -2.72 20.04
CA ALA A 324 -12.87 -4.14 20.30
C ALA A 324 -14.06 -4.95 20.83
N GLN A 325 -15.03 -4.28 21.46
CA GLN A 325 -16.27 -4.90 21.95
C GLN A 325 -17.27 -5.11 20.80
N ASP A 326 -17.33 -4.14 19.89
CA ASP A 326 -18.16 -4.20 18.68
C ASP A 326 -17.68 -5.29 17.69
N GLU A 327 -16.41 -5.70 17.79
CA GLU A 327 -15.79 -6.74 16.97
C GLU A 327 -15.16 -7.87 17.83
N PRO A 328 -15.97 -8.71 18.53
CA PRO A 328 -15.46 -9.65 19.54
C PRO A 328 -14.40 -10.63 19.04
N HIS A 329 -14.50 -11.06 17.78
CA HIS A 329 -13.51 -11.93 17.15
C HIS A 329 -12.14 -11.24 17.07
N LEU A 330 -12.10 -9.97 16.63
CA LEU A 330 -10.86 -9.20 16.56
C LEU A 330 -10.32 -8.89 17.96
N GLY A 331 -11.19 -8.62 18.94
CA GLY A 331 -10.77 -8.44 20.33
C GLY A 331 -10.09 -9.68 20.91
N THR A 332 -10.64 -10.86 20.63
CA THR A 332 -10.07 -12.15 21.07
C THR A 332 -8.74 -12.44 20.41
N GLU A 333 -8.63 -12.21 19.10
CA GLU A 333 -7.38 -12.40 18.35
C GLU A 333 -6.30 -11.40 18.78
N LEU A 334 -6.68 -10.15 19.05
CA LEU A 334 -5.78 -9.13 19.60
C LEU A 334 -5.23 -9.57 20.95
N LEU A 335 -6.08 -10.11 21.84
CA LEU A 335 -5.65 -10.60 23.15
C LEU A 335 -4.58 -11.70 23.03
N ARG A 336 -4.80 -12.68 22.13
CA ARG A 336 -3.87 -13.77 21.86
C ARG A 336 -2.52 -13.26 21.32
N ARG A 337 -2.55 -12.48 20.23
CA ARG A 337 -1.34 -11.97 19.59
C ARG A 337 -0.56 -11.00 20.47
N ALA A 338 -1.25 -10.19 21.27
CA ALA A 338 -0.59 -9.28 22.20
C ALA A 338 0.17 -10.03 23.29
N ALA A 339 -0.36 -11.14 23.79
CA ALA A 339 0.37 -12.01 24.72
C ALA A 339 1.63 -12.60 24.07
N GLU A 340 1.50 -13.16 22.87
CA GLU A 340 2.63 -13.73 22.11
C GLU A 340 3.74 -12.71 21.87
N VAL A 341 3.40 -11.48 21.48
CA VAL A 341 4.39 -10.43 21.25
C VAL A 341 5.05 -9.96 22.55
N LEU A 342 4.32 -9.90 23.67
CA LEU A 342 4.89 -9.54 24.97
C LEU A 342 5.88 -10.58 25.51
N ASP A 343 5.75 -11.85 25.12
CA ASP A 343 6.68 -12.91 25.52
C ASP A 343 8.04 -12.80 24.80
N THR A 344 8.16 -11.89 23.82
CA THR A 344 9.42 -11.61 23.10
C THR A 344 10.12 -10.37 23.65
N ASP A 345 11.42 -10.23 23.36
CA ASP A 345 12.22 -9.01 23.65
C ASP A 345 12.43 -8.13 22.40
N MET A 346 11.63 -8.33 21.36
CA MET A 346 11.81 -7.67 20.06
C MET A 346 11.22 -6.25 20.00
N ILE A 347 10.27 -5.93 20.88
CA ILE A 347 9.55 -4.65 20.91
C ILE A 347 10.23 -3.62 21.81
N SER A 348 10.03 -2.33 21.54
CA SER A 348 10.55 -1.26 22.38
C SER A 348 9.90 -1.22 23.78
N PRO A 349 10.57 -0.63 24.78
CA PRO A 349 9.96 -0.42 26.11
C PRO A 349 8.66 0.39 26.08
N GLN A 350 8.52 1.32 25.13
CA GLN A 350 7.28 2.07 24.94
C GLN A 350 6.15 1.15 24.46
N SER A 351 6.38 0.42 23.38
CA SER A 351 5.41 -0.54 22.84
C SER A 351 5.01 -1.60 23.87
N ARG A 352 5.94 -2.07 24.70
CA ARG A 352 5.62 -3.00 25.79
C ARG A 352 4.61 -2.40 26.78
N ARG A 353 4.75 -1.12 27.16
CA ARG A 353 3.79 -0.43 28.04
C ARG A 353 2.44 -0.23 27.37
N GLU A 354 2.43 0.22 26.12
CA GLU A 354 1.21 0.43 25.33
C GLU A 354 0.44 -0.89 25.15
N LEU A 355 1.12 -1.97 24.79
CA LEU A 355 0.54 -3.30 24.60
C LEU A 355 0.00 -3.90 25.91
N THR A 356 0.72 -3.68 27.03
CA THR A 356 0.23 -4.06 28.36
C THR A 356 -1.05 -3.30 28.73
N SER A 357 -1.11 -1.99 28.39
CA SER A 357 -2.31 -1.16 28.60
C SER A 357 -3.50 -1.68 27.79
N ILE A 358 -3.27 -2.05 26.52
CA ILE A 358 -4.30 -2.67 25.66
C ILE A 358 -4.83 -3.96 26.30
N LEU A 359 -3.95 -4.89 26.70
CA LEU A 359 -4.35 -6.15 27.32
C LEU A 359 -5.19 -5.94 28.58
N TYR A 360 -4.79 -4.99 29.42
CA TYR A 360 -5.55 -4.63 30.61
C TYR A 360 -6.94 -4.10 30.25
N GLY A 361 -7.03 -3.16 29.30
CA GLY A 361 -8.30 -2.60 28.82
C GLY A 361 -9.27 -3.65 28.23
N LEU A 362 -8.74 -4.60 27.46
CA LEU A 362 -9.54 -5.70 26.88
C LEU A 362 -10.11 -6.63 27.96
N ARG A 363 -9.28 -7.01 28.95
CA ARG A 363 -9.72 -7.87 30.07
C ARG A 363 -10.77 -7.18 30.92
N MET A 364 -10.59 -5.89 31.22
CA MET A 364 -11.58 -5.09 31.96
C MET A 364 -12.89 -4.92 31.20
N SER A 365 -12.83 -4.92 29.86
CA SER A 365 -14.00 -4.86 28.97
C SER A 365 -14.72 -6.21 28.80
N GLY A 366 -14.24 -7.27 29.43
CA GLY A 366 -14.86 -8.60 29.36
C GLY A 366 -14.50 -9.43 28.13
N VAL A 367 -13.53 -8.99 27.32
CA VAL A 367 -12.95 -9.83 26.25
C VAL A 367 -12.13 -10.94 26.91
N ARG A 368 -12.47 -12.20 26.64
CA ARG A 368 -11.81 -13.38 27.21
C ARG A 368 -11.08 -14.17 26.13
N GLU A 369 -10.00 -14.84 26.52
CA GLU A 369 -9.35 -15.83 25.64
C GLU A 369 -10.34 -16.93 25.25
N PRO A 370 -10.25 -17.48 24.03
CA PRO A 370 -11.07 -18.60 23.65
C PRO A 370 -10.61 -19.83 24.42
N GLY A 371 -11.32 -20.15 25.50
CA GLY A 371 -11.33 -21.46 26.16
C GLY A 371 -9.98 -22.00 26.64
N THR A 372 -9.52 -21.58 27.82
CA THR A 372 -8.95 -22.51 28.80
C THR A 372 -10.08 -23.06 29.68
N GLY A 373 -11.06 -23.71 29.03
CA GLY A 373 -12.08 -24.48 29.73
C GLY A 373 -11.47 -25.80 30.20
N ARG A 374 -11.20 -25.90 31.50
CA ARG A 374 -11.20 -27.17 32.22
C ARG A 374 -12.42 -27.25 33.10
#